data_AF-A0A8D0FDX1-F1
#
_entry.id   AF-A0A8D0FDX1-F1
#
_cell.length_a   1.000
_cell.length_b   1.000
_cell.length_c   1.000
_cell.angle_alpha   90.00
_cell.angle_beta   90.00
_cell.angle_gamma   90.00
#
_symmetry.space_group_name_H-M   'P 1'
#
loop_
_entity.id
_entity.type
_entity.pdbx_description
1 polymer ?
#
loop_
_entity_poly.entity_id
_entity_poly.type
_entity_poly.pdbx_seq_one_letter_code
_entity_poly.pdbx_strand_id
1 'polypeptide(L)'
;MDATTDKDPLVQEQIYNALCYLGESEPEEILNACDEYLRQHDKLAYPHRVIILKAMETVVKDNIGLLEKSTAKVVIFLASNEMTKSKEVIRDWQQAASNVLVAVGQRFINKVMEEVLTKFQPGILPHYFVMQTFANLSVSNVFGMVPFLNSILGTMLPMLGMAKQDHMKSVFCYALQHFSESIQEYLANLDKAPDPTVRKDTFSNEIFSAYEVLFNSWLQHREAKLRLAVVEALGPMSYLMPSEKLEEQLPKLIPGILALYKKHTEAFYISKSLCQILEASVNIGSRSLDVQLDPLLGTLHPQVRWLPWL
;
A
#
# COMPACT_ATOMS: atom_id res chain seq x y z
N MET A 1 20.69 16.08 20.91
CA MET A 1 19.25 15.80 20.84
C MET A 1 18.45 16.47 21.96
N ASP A 2 19.05 17.18 22.92
CA ASP A 2 18.33 17.75 24.07
C ASP A 2 17.67 19.13 23.85
N ALA A 3 17.79 19.71 22.65
CA ALA A 3 17.03 20.91 22.24
C ALA A 3 15.54 20.58 21.90
N THR A 4 15.09 19.36 22.18
CA THR A 4 13.83 18.72 21.75
C THR A 4 12.56 19.20 22.44
N THR A 5 12.62 20.21 23.30
CA THR A 5 11.41 20.86 23.82
C THR A 5 10.98 22.07 22.99
N ASP A 6 11.80 22.52 22.05
CA ASP A 6 11.50 23.70 21.24
C ASP A 6 10.45 23.39 20.15
N LYS A 7 9.49 24.30 20.00
CA LYS A 7 8.41 24.23 19.01
C LYS A 7 8.77 24.95 17.71
N ASP A 8 9.92 25.62 17.66
CA ASP A 8 10.37 26.35 16.47
C ASP A 8 10.65 25.38 15.30
N PRO A 9 9.95 25.53 14.15
CA PRO A 9 10.21 24.75 12.93
C PRO A 9 11.67 24.81 12.46
N LEU A 10 12.38 25.92 12.70
CA LEU A 10 13.78 26.06 12.32
C LEU A 10 14.68 25.11 13.14
N VAL A 11 14.41 24.98 14.44
CA VAL A 11 15.14 24.06 15.33
C VAL A 11 14.87 22.61 14.91
N GLN A 12 13.63 22.31 14.52
CA GLN A 12 13.24 20.99 14.02
C GLN A 12 13.99 20.62 12.73
N GLU A 13 14.09 21.55 11.78
CA GLU A 13 14.85 21.38 10.55
C GLU A 13 16.36 21.20 10.81
N GLN A 14 16.92 21.97 11.76
CA GLN A 14 18.32 21.82 12.16
C GLN A 14 18.61 20.46 12.77
N ILE A 15 17.71 19.92 13.61
CA ILE A 15 17.85 18.57 14.18
C ILE A 15 17.87 17.53 13.06
N TYR A 16 16.92 17.60 12.13
CA TYR A 16 16.87 16.70 10.98
C TYR A 16 18.18 16.75 10.17
N ASN A 17 18.59 17.95 9.74
CA ASN A 17 19.78 18.14 8.92
C ASN A 17 21.05 17.67 9.62
N ALA A 18 21.18 17.93 10.93
CA ALA A 18 22.33 17.47 11.71
C ALA A 18 22.39 15.94 11.81
N LEU A 19 21.25 15.27 12.05
CA LEU A 19 21.20 13.81 12.10
C LEU A 19 21.55 13.19 10.75
N CYS A 20 21.03 13.74 9.65
CA CYS A 20 21.36 13.27 8.30
C CYS A 20 22.84 13.47 7.99
N TYR A 21 23.39 14.66 8.24
CA TYR A 21 24.80 14.97 8.00
C TYR A 21 25.75 14.02 8.76
N LEU A 22 25.47 13.75 10.03
CA LEU A 22 26.28 12.78 10.80
C LEU A 22 26.10 11.35 10.27
N GLY A 23 24.90 11.00 9.84
CA GLY A 23 24.59 9.69 9.27
C GLY A 23 25.25 9.41 7.92
N GLU A 24 25.78 10.43 7.22
CA GLU A 24 26.61 10.24 6.01
C GLU A 24 27.94 9.56 6.34
N SER A 25 28.52 9.85 7.51
CA SER A 25 29.81 9.31 7.93
C SER A 25 29.66 8.11 8.86
N GLU A 26 28.70 8.16 9.78
CA GLU A 26 28.51 7.17 10.86
C GLU A 26 27.06 6.67 10.92
N PRO A 27 26.54 6.02 9.86
CA PRO A 27 25.12 5.66 9.77
C PRO A 27 24.67 4.75 10.91
N GLU A 28 25.50 3.80 11.33
CA GLU A 28 25.11 2.84 12.36
C GLU A 28 25.07 3.46 13.75
N GLU A 29 26.03 4.30 14.09
CA GLU A 29 26.07 5.00 15.36
C GLU A 29 24.86 5.93 15.49
N ILE A 30 24.53 6.67 14.43
CA ILE A 30 23.37 7.57 14.41
C ILE A 30 22.05 6.79 14.53
N LEU A 31 21.89 5.67 13.82
CA LEU A 31 20.68 4.86 13.91
C LEU A 31 20.50 4.27 15.32
N ASN A 32 21.57 3.78 15.94
CA ASN A 32 21.54 3.25 17.30
C ASN A 32 21.28 4.37 18.33
N ALA A 33 21.89 5.55 18.17
CA ALA A 33 21.64 6.70 19.04
C ALA A 33 20.17 7.18 18.95
N CYS A 34 19.58 7.20 17.75
CA CYS A 34 18.17 7.52 17.56
C CYS A 34 17.24 6.48 18.23
N ASP A 35 17.54 5.18 18.11
CA ASP A 35 16.81 4.12 18.82
C ASP A 35 16.86 4.31 20.34
N GLU A 36 18.07 4.47 20.88
CA GLU A 36 18.28 4.65 22.32
C GLU A 36 17.54 5.90 22.82
N TYR A 37 17.66 7.02 22.11
CA TYR A 37 16.99 8.26 22.48
C TYR A 37 15.46 8.11 22.50
N LEU A 38 14.86 7.51 21.46
CA LEU A 38 13.41 7.32 21.39
C LEU A 38 12.88 6.35 22.46
N ARG A 39 13.67 5.35 22.87
CA ARG A 39 13.33 4.43 23.97
C ARG A 39 13.41 5.08 25.34
N GLN A 40 14.43 5.91 25.58
CA GLN A 40 14.59 6.61 26.86
C GLN A 40 13.52 7.71 27.05
N HIS A 41 13.00 8.26 25.95
CA HIS A 41 12.05 9.38 25.96
C HIS A 41 10.65 8.95 25.52
N ASP A 42 10.01 8.06 26.28
CA ASP A 42 8.66 7.55 25.99
C ASP A 42 7.59 8.64 25.85
N LYS A 43 7.75 9.76 26.57
CA LYS A 43 6.82 10.90 26.58
C LYS A 43 7.22 12.02 25.61
N LEU A 44 8.20 11.79 24.74
CA LEU A 44 8.61 12.75 23.72
C LEU A 44 7.42 13.10 22.82
N ALA A 45 7.24 14.39 22.53
CA ALA A 45 6.15 14.86 21.69
C ALA A 45 6.25 14.27 20.27
N TYR A 46 5.10 13.95 19.67
CA TYR A 46 5.06 13.29 18.36
C TYR A 46 5.78 14.06 17.24
N PRO A 47 5.73 15.40 17.13
CA PRO A 47 6.49 16.11 16.10
C PRO A 47 8.00 15.84 16.18
N HIS A 48 8.57 15.74 17.38
CA HIS A 48 9.99 15.41 17.57
C HIS A 48 10.30 13.95 17.23
N ARG A 49 9.39 13.02 17.61
CA ARG A 49 9.50 11.61 17.19
C ARG A 49 9.49 11.49 15.66
N VAL A 50 8.61 12.24 14.98
CA VAL A 50 8.52 12.29 13.51
C VAL A 50 9.85 12.73 12.88
N ILE A 51 10.49 13.77 13.41
CA ILE A 51 11.77 14.27 12.87
C ILE A 51 12.87 13.23 12.97
N ILE A 52 12.99 12.57 14.12
CA ILE A 52 13.98 11.52 14.33
C ILE A 52 13.72 10.35 13.37
N LEU A 53 12.47 9.89 13.26
CA LEU A 53 12.11 8.81 12.35
C LEU A 53 12.36 9.17 10.88
N LYS A 54 12.09 10.41 10.47
CA LYS A 54 12.41 10.90 9.12
C LYS A 54 13.92 10.93 8.88
N ALA A 55 14.72 11.37 9.86
CA ALA A 55 16.18 11.33 9.74
C ALA A 55 16.68 9.88 9.63
N MET A 56 16.15 8.97 10.45
CA MET A 56 16.46 7.54 10.34
C MET A 56 16.09 6.97 8.97
N GLU A 57 14.93 7.34 8.41
CA GLU A 57 14.53 6.94 7.06
C GLU A 57 15.57 7.36 6.01
N THR A 58 16.00 8.63 6.05
CA THR A 58 17.01 9.18 5.13
C THR A 58 18.35 8.48 5.28
N VAL A 59 18.86 8.37 6.51
CA VAL A 59 20.14 7.69 6.80
C VAL A 59 20.11 6.22 6.33
N VAL A 60 18.99 5.52 6.53
CA VAL A 60 18.81 4.16 6.00
C VAL A 60 18.84 4.15 4.48
N LYS A 61 18.08 5.02 3.81
CA LYS A 61 18.01 5.06 2.34
C LYS A 61 19.37 5.30 1.71
N ASP A 62 20.12 6.24 2.25
CA ASP A 62 21.42 6.64 1.69
C ASP A 62 22.51 5.59 1.94
N ASN A 63 22.35 4.75 2.98
CA ASN A 63 23.36 3.79 3.42
C ASN A 63 22.89 2.32 3.41
N ILE A 64 21.76 2.01 2.78
CA ILE A 64 21.12 0.67 2.88
C ILE A 64 22.06 -0.47 2.46
N GLY A 65 22.93 -0.22 1.48
CA GLY A 65 23.90 -1.20 0.97
C GLY A 65 25.03 -1.54 1.96
N LEU A 66 25.34 -0.64 2.88
CA LEU A 66 26.42 -0.77 3.85
C LEU A 66 25.93 -1.21 5.23
N LEU A 67 24.65 -1.00 5.53
CA LEU A 67 24.06 -1.29 6.85
C LEU A 67 24.25 -2.75 7.30
N GLU A 68 24.67 -2.96 8.54
CA GLU A 68 24.76 -4.27 9.16
C GLU A 68 23.39 -4.88 9.50
N LYS A 69 23.33 -6.22 9.53
CA LYS A 69 22.12 -6.97 9.90
C LYS A 69 21.68 -6.74 11.35
N SER A 70 22.62 -6.47 12.25
CA SER A 70 22.41 -6.14 13.67
C SER A 70 21.65 -4.82 13.79
N THR A 71 22.22 -3.75 13.21
CA THR A 71 21.64 -2.41 13.21
C THR A 71 20.29 -2.38 12.50
N ALA A 72 20.16 -3.07 11.35
CA ALA A 72 18.87 -3.21 10.67
C ALA A 72 17.79 -3.83 11.58
N LYS A 73 18.10 -4.85 12.39
CA LYS A 73 17.12 -5.44 13.32
C LYS A 73 16.66 -4.45 14.39
N VAL A 74 17.58 -3.64 14.92
CA VAL A 74 17.27 -2.60 15.92
C VAL A 74 16.30 -1.59 15.33
N VAL A 75 16.62 -1.06 14.14
CA VAL A 75 15.78 -0.08 13.43
C VAL A 75 14.40 -0.66 13.10
N ILE A 76 14.33 -1.91 12.62
CA ILE A 76 13.06 -2.59 12.31
C ILE A 76 12.19 -2.70 13.56
N PHE A 77 12.75 -3.19 14.67
CA PHE A 77 12.01 -3.36 15.90
C PHE A 77 11.50 -2.02 16.47
N LEU A 78 12.36 -0.98 16.45
CA LEU A 78 11.96 0.36 16.87
C LEU A 78 10.80 0.87 16.03
N ALA A 79 10.95 0.91 14.71
CA ALA A 79 9.96 1.47 13.79
C ALA A 79 8.63 0.70 13.85
N SER A 80 8.71 -0.63 13.94
CA SER A 80 7.54 -1.50 14.16
C SER A 80 6.76 -1.14 15.44
N ASN A 81 7.48 -0.87 16.53
CA ASN A 81 6.87 -0.44 17.79
C ASN A 81 6.32 0.98 17.71
N GLU A 82 7.09 1.96 17.23
CA GLU A 82 6.63 3.34 17.03
C GLU A 82 5.34 3.41 16.19
N MET A 83 5.28 2.63 15.11
CA MET A 83 4.13 2.55 14.20
C MET A 83 2.84 2.04 14.88
N THR A 84 2.95 1.25 15.94
CA THR A 84 1.82 0.53 16.55
C THR A 84 1.64 0.80 18.05
N LYS A 85 2.46 1.70 18.61
CA LYS A 85 2.47 2.03 20.05
C LYS A 85 1.16 2.65 20.51
N SER A 86 0.51 3.45 19.66
CA SER A 86 -0.86 3.93 19.88
C SER A 86 -1.85 3.14 19.03
N LYS A 87 -3.02 2.85 19.60
CA LYS A 87 -4.17 2.30 18.83
C LYS A 87 -4.89 3.38 18.04
N GLU A 88 -4.76 4.64 18.44
CA GLU A 88 -5.28 5.77 17.69
C GLU A 88 -4.37 6.09 16.51
N VAL A 89 -4.98 6.47 15.40
CA VAL A 89 -4.24 6.80 14.17
C VAL A 89 -3.67 8.22 14.29
N ILE A 90 -2.38 8.31 14.57
CA ILE A 90 -1.60 9.56 14.61
C ILE A 90 -0.74 9.58 13.35
N ARG A 91 -1.33 10.13 12.27
CA ARG A 91 -0.87 9.94 10.90
C ARG A 91 0.62 10.23 10.70
N ASP A 92 1.10 11.42 11.05
CA ASP A 92 2.48 11.82 10.73
C ASP A 92 3.53 10.95 11.42
N TRP A 93 3.31 10.61 12.69
CA TRP A 93 4.23 9.79 13.49
C TRP A 93 4.28 8.35 12.98
N GLN A 94 3.12 7.74 12.80
CA GLN A 94 3.05 6.35 12.39
C GLN A 94 3.42 6.18 10.91
N GLN A 95 3.18 7.18 10.06
CA GLN A 95 3.67 7.22 8.68
C GLN A 95 5.20 7.31 8.64
N ALA A 96 5.82 8.17 9.46
CA ALA A 96 7.28 8.26 9.53
C ALA A 96 7.89 6.91 9.96
N ALA A 97 7.30 6.23 10.95
CA ALA A 97 7.72 4.89 11.36
C ALA A 97 7.52 3.84 10.24
N SER A 98 6.38 3.86 9.55
CA SER A 98 6.11 3.01 8.39
C SER A 98 7.16 3.22 7.29
N ASN A 99 7.53 4.46 6.99
CA ASN A 99 8.54 4.76 5.97
C ASN A 99 9.92 4.21 6.31
N VAL A 100 10.32 4.22 7.59
CA VAL A 100 11.58 3.59 8.04
C VAL A 100 11.54 2.09 7.74
N LEU A 101 10.43 1.40 8.04
CA LEU A 101 10.27 -0.03 7.72
C LEU A 101 10.35 -0.28 6.21
N VAL A 102 9.73 0.58 5.40
CA VAL A 102 9.77 0.50 3.93
C VAL A 102 11.20 0.69 3.42
N ALA A 103 11.94 1.68 3.94
CA ALA A 103 13.33 1.92 3.57
C ALA A 103 14.23 0.73 3.90
N VAL A 104 14.17 0.22 5.13
CA VAL A 104 14.97 -0.96 5.53
C VAL A 104 14.54 -2.21 4.74
N GLY A 105 13.26 -2.31 4.40
CA GLY A 105 12.66 -3.40 3.64
C GLY A 105 13.19 -3.54 2.21
N GLN A 106 13.83 -2.51 1.65
CA GLN A 106 14.47 -2.62 0.32
C GLN A 106 15.56 -3.69 0.27
N ARG A 107 16.30 -3.89 1.38
CA ARG A 107 17.36 -4.92 1.48
C ARG A 107 17.03 -6.03 2.48
N PHE A 108 16.36 -5.70 3.58
CA PHE A 108 16.11 -6.63 4.69
C PHE A 108 14.65 -7.06 4.78
N ILE A 109 13.96 -7.22 3.64
CA ILE A 109 12.53 -7.56 3.57
C ILE A 109 12.13 -8.71 4.48
N ASN A 110 12.88 -9.82 4.48
CA ASN A 110 12.55 -10.99 5.32
C ASN A 110 12.50 -10.62 6.81
N LYS A 111 13.39 -9.74 7.28
CA LYS A 111 13.41 -9.30 8.69
C LYS A 111 12.27 -8.34 9.00
N VAL A 112 11.94 -7.45 8.06
CA VAL A 112 10.77 -6.58 8.17
C VAL A 112 9.51 -7.43 8.26
N MET A 113 9.37 -8.44 7.40
CA MET A 113 8.22 -9.35 7.40
C MET A 113 8.15 -10.21 8.66
N GLU A 114 9.28 -10.77 9.13
CA GLU A 114 9.38 -11.49 10.41
C GLU A 114 8.80 -10.67 11.58
N GLU A 115 9.10 -9.37 11.63
CA GLU A 115 8.63 -8.46 12.69
C GLU A 115 7.18 -7.99 12.46
N VAL A 116 6.86 -7.43 11.29
CA VAL A 116 5.56 -6.79 11.04
C VAL A 116 4.42 -7.82 11.02
N LEU A 117 4.66 -9.06 10.57
CA LEU A 117 3.65 -10.12 10.61
C LEU A 117 3.25 -10.51 12.04
N THR A 118 4.10 -10.29 13.06
CA THR A 118 3.71 -10.52 14.47
C THR A 118 2.53 -9.64 14.90
N LYS A 119 2.35 -8.50 14.23
CA LYS A 119 1.28 -7.51 14.46
C LYS A 119 0.08 -7.71 13.54
N PHE A 120 0.08 -8.77 12.73
CA PHE A 120 -0.96 -9.09 11.75
C PHE A 120 -1.51 -10.50 12.00
N GLN A 121 -2.44 -10.61 12.95
CA GLN A 121 -2.97 -11.90 13.41
C GLN A 121 -4.33 -12.23 12.77
N PRO A 122 -4.58 -13.49 12.37
CA PRO A 122 -5.87 -13.90 11.83
C PRO A 122 -7.06 -13.56 12.74
N GLY A 123 -8.14 -13.04 12.15
CA GLY A 123 -9.38 -12.73 12.87
C GLY A 123 -9.32 -11.48 13.77
N ILE A 124 -8.23 -10.70 13.72
CA ILE A 124 -8.09 -9.44 14.44
C ILE A 124 -7.79 -8.34 13.42
N LEU A 125 -8.56 -7.24 13.45
CA LEU A 125 -8.26 -6.09 12.59
C LEU A 125 -6.90 -5.49 12.98
N PRO A 126 -5.95 -5.38 12.03
CA PRO A 126 -4.66 -4.81 12.34
C PRO A 126 -4.73 -3.30 12.50
N HIS A 127 -3.67 -2.74 13.06
CA HIS A 127 -3.47 -1.30 13.04
C HIS A 127 -3.38 -0.80 11.59
N TYR A 128 -3.95 0.38 11.29
CA TYR A 128 -4.00 0.98 9.95
C TYR A 128 -2.65 0.92 9.22
N PHE A 129 -1.59 1.32 9.92
CA PHE A 129 -0.25 1.40 9.34
C PHE A 129 0.43 0.06 9.10
N VAL A 130 -0.02 -1.04 9.71
CA VAL A 130 0.47 -2.38 9.35
C VAL A 130 0.06 -2.70 7.92
N MET A 131 -1.21 -2.47 7.58
CA MET A 131 -1.73 -2.69 6.23
C MET A 131 -1.10 -1.72 5.21
N GLN A 132 -0.97 -0.43 5.58
CA GLN A 132 -0.29 0.58 4.76
C GLN A 132 1.18 0.19 4.48
N THR A 133 1.89 -0.35 5.47
CA THR A 133 3.29 -0.75 5.31
C THR A 133 3.44 -1.92 4.33
N PHE A 134 2.57 -2.93 4.41
CA PHE A 134 2.59 -4.01 3.41
C PHE A 134 2.37 -3.49 1.99
N ALA A 135 1.42 -2.57 1.81
CA ALA A 135 1.16 -1.95 0.52
C ALA A 135 2.39 -1.20 -0.01
N ASN A 136 3.01 -0.36 0.82
CA ASN A 136 4.20 0.42 0.46
C ASN A 136 5.43 -0.47 0.19
N LEU A 137 5.59 -1.58 0.91
CA LEU A 137 6.63 -2.58 0.65
C LEU A 137 6.41 -3.26 -0.71
N SER A 138 5.16 -3.49 -1.09
CA SER A 138 4.82 -4.10 -2.39
C SER A 138 5.20 -3.20 -3.57
N VAL A 139 5.17 -1.88 -3.38
CA VAL A 139 5.61 -0.90 -4.39
C VAL A 139 7.12 -0.73 -4.40
N SER A 140 7.75 -0.67 -3.22
CA SER A 140 9.19 -0.37 -3.10
C SER A 140 10.10 -1.57 -3.28
N ASN A 141 9.59 -2.79 -3.06
CA ASN A 141 10.33 -4.04 -3.19
C ASN A 141 9.43 -5.18 -3.68
N VAL A 142 8.99 -5.08 -4.94
CA VAL A 142 8.11 -6.06 -5.60
C VAL A 142 8.64 -7.49 -5.43
N PHE A 143 9.89 -7.74 -5.82
CA PHE A 143 10.48 -9.08 -5.78
C PHE A 143 10.59 -9.67 -4.38
N GLY A 144 10.88 -8.83 -3.37
CA GLY A 144 10.93 -9.26 -1.98
C GLY A 144 9.55 -9.51 -1.37
N MET A 145 8.53 -8.77 -1.81
CA MET A 145 7.22 -8.76 -1.16
C MET A 145 6.25 -9.80 -1.73
N VAL A 146 6.22 -10.00 -3.05
CA VAL A 146 5.26 -10.92 -3.70
C VAL A 146 5.24 -12.34 -3.10
N PRO A 147 6.38 -12.97 -2.74
CA PRO A 147 6.38 -14.28 -2.10
C PRO A 147 5.55 -14.36 -0.80
N PHE A 148 5.33 -13.24 -0.09
CA PHE A 148 4.52 -13.19 1.13
C PHE A 148 3.04 -12.93 0.87
N LEU A 149 2.67 -12.41 -0.31
CA LEU A 149 1.34 -11.85 -0.56
C LEU A 149 0.23 -12.89 -0.48
N ASN A 150 0.46 -14.15 -0.88
CA ASN A 150 -0.59 -15.17 -0.80
C ASN A 150 -1.02 -15.42 0.67
N SER A 151 -0.05 -15.53 1.57
CA SER A 151 -0.33 -15.69 3.01
C SER A 151 -1.01 -14.46 3.61
N ILE A 152 -0.60 -13.26 3.19
CA ILE A 152 -1.19 -12.00 3.67
C ILE A 152 -2.64 -11.88 3.19
N LEU A 153 -2.88 -12.14 1.91
CA LEU A 153 -4.21 -12.14 1.28
C LEU A 153 -5.15 -13.12 2.00
N GLY A 154 -4.74 -14.39 2.17
CA GLY A 154 -5.54 -15.38 2.89
C GLY A 154 -5.88 -14.95 4.32
N THR A 155 -4.94 -14.31 5.02
CA THR A 155 -5.15 -13.84 6.39
C THR A 155 -6.08 -12.62 6.45
N MET A 156 -6.00 -11.69 5.49
CA MET A 156 -6.82 -10.47 5.49
C MET A 156 -8.26 -10.68 5.06
N LEU A 157 -8.59 -11.72 4.30
CA LEU A 157 -9.95 -11.90 3.74
C LEU A 157 -11.07 -11.84 4.79
N PRO A 158 -11.00 -12.57 5.93
CA PRO A 158 -12.03 -12.44 6.97
C PRO A 158 -12.14 -11.02 7.56
N MET A 159 -11.03 -10.27 7.55
CA MET A 159 -10.96 -8.93 8.12
C MET A 159 -11.67 -7.87 7.26
N LEU A 160 -11.85 -8.12 5.96
CA LEU A 160 -12.64 -7.24 5.10
C LEU A 160 -14.08 -7.13 5.64
N GLY A 161 -14.69 -8.25 6.06
CA GLY A 161 -16.01 -8.23 6.69
C GLY A 161 -16.05 -7.53 8.05
N MET A 162 -14.91 -7.43 8.74
CA MET A 162 -14.79 -6.78 10.05
C MET A 162 -14.60 -5.26 9.94
N ALA A 163 -14.08 -4.77 8.81
CA ALA A 163 -13.75 -3.36 8.60
C ALA A 163 -15.02 -2.49 8.53
N LYS A 164 -15.39 -1.89 9.66
CA LYS A 164 -16.56 -0.99 9.76
C LYS A 164 -16.23 0.44 9.35
N GLN A 165 -15.07 0.93 9.76
CA GLN A 165 -14.66 2.33 9.60
C GLN A 165 -14.12 2.59 8.19
N ASP A 166 -14.52 3.72 7.59
CA ASP A 166 -14.21 4.02 6.18
C ASP A 166 -12.71 4.12 5.91
N HIS A 167 -11.93 4.72 6.82
CA HIS A 167 -10.48 4.78 6.65
C HIS A 167 -9.83 3.37 6.67
N MET A 168 -10.38 2.43 7.43
CA MET A 168 -9.89 1.05 7.45
C MET A 168 -10.22 0.34 6.13
N LYS A 169 -11.44 0.52 5.59
CA LYS A 169 -11.80 0.02 4.27
C LYS A 169 -10.90 0.61 3.17
N SER A 170 -10.60 1.91 3.25
CA SER A 170 -9.72 2.60 2.31
C SER A 170 -8.30 2.02 2.31
N VAL A 171 -7.71 1.72 3.48
CA VAL A 171 -6.35 1.11 3.49
C VAL A 171 -6.34 -0.33 2.98
N PHE A 172 -7.43 -1.08 3.16
CA PHE A 172 -7.57 -2.39 2.52
C PHE A 172 -7.67 -2.27 0.99
N CYS A 173 -8.41 -1.29 0.47
CA CYS A 173 -8.45 -1.02 -0.97
C CYS A 173 -7.05 -0.65 -1.49
N TYR A 174 -6.36 0.25 -0.79
CA TYR A 174 -4.99 0.66 -1.12
C TYR A 174 -4.02 -0.53 -1.15
N ALA A 175 -4.10 -1.43 -0.17
CA ALA A 175 -3.29 -2.64 -0.14
C ALA A 175 -3.63 -3.59 -1.29
N LEU A 176 -4.91 -3.89 -1.53
CA LEU A 176 -5.34 -4.77 -2.62
C LEU A 176 -4.94 -4.24 -4.00
N GLN A 177 -5.00 -2.92 -4.19
CA GLN A 177 -4.51 -2.27 -5.40
C GLN A 177 -3.03 -2.58 -5.62
N HIS A 178 -2.17 -2.22 -4.66
CA HIS A 178 -0.72 -2.35 -4.82
C HIS A 178 -0.22 -3.81 -4.75
N PHE A 179 -0.91 -4.68 -4.03
CA PHE A 179 -0.68 -6.12 -4.12
C PHE A 179 -0.95 -6.61 -5.53
N SER A 180 -2.06 -6.18 -6.14
CA SER A 180 -2.39 -6.59 -7.50
C SER A 180 -1.43 -6.02 -8.54
N GLU A 181 -1.01 -4.78 -8.41
CA GLU A 181 0.00 -4.15 -9.27
C GLU A 181 1.36 -4.85 -9.15
N SER A 182 1.83 -5.11 -7.92
CA SER A 182 3.13 -5.78 -7.68
C SER A 182 3.15 -7.23 -8.15
N ILE A 183 2.05 -7.98 -8.00
CA ILE A 183 1.95 -9.35 -8.56
C ILE A 183 2.06 -9.30 -10.08
N GLN A 184 1.38 -8.37 -10.75
CA GLN A 184 1.49 -8.20 -12.20
C GLN A 184 2.94 -7.86 -12.62
N GLU A 185 3.59 -6.92 -11.93
CA GLU A 185 4.98 -6.55 -12.21
C GLU A 185 5.95 -7.73 -12.02
N TYR A 186 5.78 -8.50 -10.95
CA TYR A 186 6.56 -9.70 -10.68
C TYR A 186 6.40 -10.74 -11.79
N LEU A 187 5.16 -11.02 -12.20
CA LEU A 187 4.85 -11.98 -13.26
C LEU A 187 5.35 -11.52 -14.63
N ALA A 188 5.41 -10.21 -14.88
CA ALA A 188 5.98 -9.65 -16.11
C ALA A 188 7.51 -9.72 -16.16
N ASN A 189 8.19 -9.90 -15.02
CA ASN A 189 9.64 -9.91 -14.89
C ASN A 189 10.17 -11.18 -14.20
N LEU A 190 9.59 -12.35 -14.53
CA LEU A 190 9.95 -13.64 -13.91
C LEU A 190 11.43 -14.02 -14.12
N ASP A 191 12.08 -13.50 -15.16
CA ASP A 191 13.51 -13.71 -15.44
C ASP A 191 14.42 -13.08 -14.36
N LYS A 192 13.95 -12.05 -13.67
CA LYS A 192 14.65 -11.36 -12.58
C LYS A 192 14.16 -11.77 -11.19
N ALA A 193 13.08 -12.55 -11.15
CA ALA A 193 12.40 -12.90 -9.92
C ALA A 193 13.22 -13.89 -9.07
N PRO A 194 13.23 -13.74 -7.73
CA PRO A 194 13.90 -14.67 -6.83
C PRO A 194 13.26 -16.06 -6.86
N ASP A 195 11.95 -16.13 -7.12
CA ASP A 195 11.22 -17.37 -7.35
C ASP A 195 10.44 -17.29 -8.68
N PRO A 196 10.94 -17.87 -9.78
CA PRO A 196 10.28 -17.86 -11.08
C PRO A 196 9.11 -18.86 -11.17
N THR A 197 8.82 -19.62 -10.11
CA THR A 197 7.74 -20.61 -10.08
C THR A 197 6.39 -20.02 -9.69
N VAL A 198 6.36 -18.78 -9.18
CA VAL A 198 5.13 -18.04 -8.89
C VAL A 198 4.23 -17.96 -10.13
N ARG A 199 2.93 -18.16 -9.93
CA ARG A 199 1.90 -18.12 -10.99
C ARG A 199 0.76 -17.21 -10.60
N LYS A 200 0.04 -16.69 -11.60
CA LYS A 200 -1.21 -15.93 -11.40
C LYS A 200 -2.21 -16.71 -10.54
N ASP A 201 -2.35 -18.02 -10.81
CA ASP A 201 -3.31 -18.89 -10.13
C ASP A 201 -3.10 -18.97 -8.61
N THR A 202 -1.86 -18.73 -8.13
CA THR A 202 -1.52 -18.70 -6.71
C THR A 202 -2.31 -17.67 -5.92
N PHE A 203 -2.75 -16.57 -6.55
CA PHE A 203 -3.43 -15.46 -5.88
C PHE A 203 -4.89 -15.28 -6.32
N SER A 204 -5.31 -16.01 -7.35
CA SER A 204 -6.53 -15.69 -8.11
C SER A 204 -7.80 -15.82 -7.27
N ASN A 205 -7.87 -16.84 -6.42
CA ASN A 205 -9.05 -17.09 -5.59
C ASN A 205 -9.20 -16.04 -4.48
N GLU A 206 -8.09 -15.66 -3.87
CA GLU A 206 -8.04 -14.66 -2.81
C GLU A 206 -8.39 -13.26 -3.36
N ILE A 207 -7.83 -12.91 -4.52
CA ILE A 207 -8.18 -11.66 -5.21
C ILE A 207 -9.67 -11.64 -5.58
N PHE A 208 -10.21 -12.75 -6.10
CA PHE A 208 -11.62 -12.83 -6.43
C PHE A 208 -12.52 -12.68 -5.19
N SER A 209 -12.15 -13.33 -4.09
CA SER A 209 -12.90 -13.23 -2.82
C SER A 209 -12.91 -11.78 -2.28
N ALA A 210 -11.77 -11.09 -2.37
CA ALA A 210 -11.69 -9.67 -2.02
C ALA A 210 -12.50 -8.79 -2.96
N TYR A 211 -12.44 -9.06 -4.28
CA TYR A 211 -13.22 -8.37 -5.31
C TYR A 211 -14.71 -8.43 -4.97
N GLU A 212 -15.24 -9.59 -4.58
CA GLU A 212 -16.66 -9.73 -4.26
C GLU A 212 -17.09 -8.83 -3.12
N VAL A 213 -16.28 -8.72 -2.05
CA VAL A 213 -16.57 -7.81 -0.94
C VAL A 213 -16.55 -6.35 -1.40
N LEU A 214 -15.50 -5.96 -2.14
CA LEU A 214 -15.33 -4.60 -2.61
C LEU A 214 -16.46 -4.18 -3.55
N PHE A 215 -16.73 -4.98 -4.59
CA PHE A 215 -17.70 -4.67 -5.63
C PHE A 215 -19.15 -4.75 -5.12
N ASN A 216 -19.51 -5.82 -4.41
CA ASN A 216 -20.89 -6.04 -3.99
C ASN A 216 -21.28 -5.22 -2.74
N SER A 217 -20.32 -4.92 -1.85
CA SER A 217 -20.60 -4.22 -0.60
C SER A 217 -20.07 -2.79 -0.58
N TRP A 218 -18.78 -2.57 -0.86
CA TRP A 218 -18.14 -1.28 -0.62
C TRP A 218 -18.32 -0.26 -1.75
N LEU A 219 -18.50 -0.71 -3.00
CA LEU A 219 -18.74 0.18 -4.14
C LEU A 219 -20.07 0.96 -4.00
N GLN A 220 -21.06 0.38 -3.32
CA GLN A 220 -22.35 1.04 -3.06
C GLN A 220 -22.31 1.94 -1.82
N HIS A 221 -21.15 2.12 -1.19
CA HIS A 221 -21.04 2.96 0.00
C HIS A 221 -21.36 4.42 -0.30
N ARG A 222 -21.91 5.13 0.70
CA ARG A 222 -22.29 6.54 0.56
C ARG A 222 -21.07 7.48 0.40
N GLU A 223 -19.95 7.10 1.01
CA GLU A 223 -18.74 7.91 1.05
C GLU A 223 -18.01 7.89 -0.30
N ALA A 224 -17.92 9.04 -0.95
CA ALA A 224 -17.38 9.14 -2.30
C ALA A 224 -15.90 8.73 -2.37
N LYS A 225 -15.08 9.13 -1.39
CA LYS A 225 -13.67 8.76 -1.35
C LYS A 225 -13.46 7.25 -1.24
N LEU A 226 -14.31 6.57 -0.47
CA LEU A 226 -14.25 5.12 -0.38
C LEU A 226 -14.64 4.44 -1.70
N ARG A 227 -15.70 4.90 -2.37
CA ARG A 227 -16.06 4.34 -3.69
C ARG A 227 -14.92 4.49 -4.69
N LEU A 228 -14.23 5.63 -4.69
CA LEU A 228 -13.09 5.86 -5.56
C LEU A 228 -11.95 4.86 -5.25
N ALA A 229 -11.59 4.70 -3.97
CA ALA A 229 -10.57 3.74 -3.56
C ALA A 229 -10.92 2.30 -3.97
N VAL A 230 -12.21 1.93 -3.90
CA VAL A 230 -12.68 0.63 -4.42
C VAL A 230 -12.41 0.53 -5.92
N VAL A 231 -12.78 1.54 -6.72
CA VAL A 231 -12.52 1.54 -8.17
C VAL A 231 -11.04 1.41 -8.50
N GLU A 232 -10.19 2.15 -7.80
CA GLU A 232 -8.74 2.09 -7.99
C GLU A 232 -8.17 0.69 -7.70
N ALA A 233 -8.73 -0.03 -6.71
CA ALA A 233 -8.36 -1.41 -6.44
C ALA A 233 -8.90 -2.41 -7.49
N LEU A 234 -10.16 -2.26 -7.93
CA LEU A 234 -10.80 -3.19 -8.87
C LEU A 234 -10.09 -3.27 -10.23
N GLY A 235 -9.50 -2.15 -10.68
CA GLY A 235 -8.72 -2.07 -11.93
C GLY A 235 -7.63 -3.14 -12.02
N PRO A 236 -6.55 -3.05 -11.23
CA PRO A 236 -5.48 -4.03 -11.24
C PRO A 236 -5.90 -5.42 -10.74
N MET A 237 -6.88 -5.53 -9.83
CA MET A 237 -7.39 -6.84 -9.38
C MET A 237 -7.98 -7.67 -10.53
N SER A 238 -8.58 -7.01 -11.53
CA SER A 238 -9.22 -7.70 -12.66
C SER A 238 -8.25 -8.56 -13.47
N TYR A 239 -6.98 -8.17 -13.57
CA TYR A 239 -5.94 -8.99 -14.24
C TYR A 239 -5.66 -10.31 -13.53
N LEU A 240 -5.90 -10.35 -12.22
CA LEU A 240 -5.56 -11.50 -11.37
C LEU A 240 -6.75 -12.39 -11.06
N MET A 241 -7.97 -12.00 -11.42
CA MET A 241 -9.14 -12.85 -11.27
C MET A 241 -9.07 -14.08 -12.19
N PRO A 242 -9.69 -15.22 -11.79
CA PRO A 242 -9.92 -16.35 -12.70
C PRO A 242 -10.71 -15.89 -13.93
N SER A 243 -10.29 -16.31 -15.12
CA SER A 243 -10.86 -15.82 -16.39
C SER A 243 -12.37 -16.03 -16.49
N GLU A 244 -12.86 -17.20 -16.10
CA GLU A 244 -14.29 -17.53 -16.08
C GLU A 244 -15.07 -16.60 -15.15
N LYS A 245 -14.49 -16.27 -13.98
CA LYS A 245 -15.11 -15.38 -13.00
C LYS A 245 -15.11 -13.94 -13.47
N LEU A 246 -14.05 -13.47 -14.11
CA LEU A 246 -14.06 -12.13 -14.71
C LEU A 246 -15.15 -12.04 -15.78
N GLU A 247 -15.22 -13.00 -16.70
CA GLU A 247 -16.25 -13.06 -17.77
C GLU A 247 -17.67 -12.95 -17.19
N GLU A 248 -17.98 -13.71 -16.14
CA GLU A 248 -19.28 -13.66 -15.45
C GLU A 248 -19.60 -12.28 -14.85
N GLN A 249 -18.58 -11.54 -14.39
CA GLN A 249 -18.76 -10.26 -13.72
C GLN A 249 -18.84 -9.06 -14.67
N LEU A 250 -18.25 -9.14 -15.87
CA LEU A 250 -18.17 -8.00 -16.81
C LEU A 250 -19.50 -7.29 -17.09
N PRO A 251 -20.63 -8.01 -17.31
CA PRO A 251 -21.92 -7.37 -17.54
C PRO A 251 -22.43 -6.50 -16.38
N LYS A 252 -21.94 -6.73 -15.15
CA LYS A 252 -22.26 -5.92 -13.97
C LYS A 252 -21.17 -4.91 -13.66
N LEU A 253 -19.91 -5.33 -13.79
CA LEU A 253 -18.72 -4.53 -13.48
C LEU A 253 -18.66 -3.28 -14.35
N ILE A 254 -18.73 -3.43 -15.68
CA ILE A 254 -18.61 -2.30 -16.61
C ILE A 254 -19.69 -1.24 -16.35
N PRO A 255 -21.00 -1.56 -16.32
CA PRO A 255 -22.02 -0.57 -15.97
C PRO A 255 -21.84 0.03 -14.57
N GLY A 256 -21.38 -0.78 -13.60
CA GLY A 256 -21.09 -0.33 -12.24
C GLY A 256 -20.02 0.76 -12.20
N ILE A 257 -18.92 0.60 -12.94
CA ILE A 257 -17.86 1.60 -13.06
C ILE A 257 -18.33 2.81 -13.86
N LEU A 258 -19.03 2.61 -14.99
CA LEU A 258 -19.54 3.70 -15.82
C LEU A 258 -20.51 4.61 -15.07
N ALA A 259 -21.32 4.06 -14.16
CA ALA A 259 -22.23 4.85 -13.33
C ALA A 259 -21.52 5.85 -12.41
N LEU A 260 -20.23 5.67 -12.15
CA LEU A 260 -19.46 6.54 -11.26
C LEU A 260 -19.01 7.84 -11.95
N TYR A 261 -18.89 7.89 -13.28
CA TYR A 261 -18.65 9.14 -14.00
C TYR A 261 -19.73 10.19 -13.78
N LYS A 262 -20.97 9.75 -13.50
CA LYS A 262 -22.08 10.65 -13.16
C LYS A 262 -22.03 11.16 -11.72
N LYS A 263 -21.32 10.44 -10.84
CA LYS A 263 -21.35 10.65 -9.38
C LYS A 263 -20.07 11.27 -8.82
N HIS A 264 -18.98 11.25 -9.58
CA HIS A 264 -17.64 11.64 -9.11
C HIS A 264 -17.01 12.66 -10.03
N THR A 265 -16.27 13.59 -9.43
CA THR A 265 -15.49 14.62 -10.14
C THR A 265 -14.15 14.11 -10.66
N GLU A 266 -13.66 12.99 -10.11
CA GLU A 266 -12.33 12.46 -10.42
C GLU A 266 -12.37 11.42 -11.55
N ALA A 267 -12.70 11.89 -12.75
CA ALA A 267 -12.85 11.04 -13.94
C ALA A 267 -11.58 10.25 -14.31
N PHE A 268 -10.39 10.77 -13.93
CA PHE A 268 -9.10 10.13 -14.24
C PHE A 268 -8.98 8.71 -13.68
N TYR A 269 -9.20 8.53 -12.37
CA TYR A 269 -9.05 7.22 -11.73
C TYR A 269 -10.11 6.22 -12.22
N ILE A 270 -11.32 6.69 -12.49
CA ILE A 270 -12.38 5.88 -13.08
C ILE A 270 -11.98 5.41 -14.48
N SER A 271 -11.39 6.30 -15.28
CA SER A 271 -10.87 5.98 -16.63
C SER A 271 -9.72 4.98 -16.57
N LYS A 272 -8.76 5.19 -15.65
CA LYS A 272 -7.61 4.29 -15.45
C LYS A 272 -8.09 2.87 -15.11
N SER A 273 -8.95 2.73 -14.10
CA SER A 273 -9.46 1.41 -13.70
C SER A 273 -10.33 0.78 -14.76
N LEU A 274 -11.17 1.55 -15.47
CA LEU A 274 -11.95 1.03 -16.58
C LEU A 274 -11.03 0.50 -17.70
N CYS A 275 -9.97 1.23 -18.04
CA CYS A 275 -8.98 0.78 -19.02
C CYS A 275 -8.36 -0.56 -18.60
N GLN A 276 -7.92 -0.66 -17.35
CA GLN A 276 -7.36 -1.90 -16.79
C GLN A 276 -8.35 -3.08 -16.83
N ILE A 277 -9.63 -2.84 -16.50
CA ILE A 277 -10.69 -3.86 -16.59
C ILE A 277 -10.87 -4.32 -18.04
N LEU A 278 -10.95 -3.39 -18.99
CA LEU A 278 -11.14 -3.70 -20.40
C LEU A 278 -9.95 -4.46 -20.99
N GLU A 279 -8.73 -4.04 -20.66
CA GLU A 279 -7.51 -4.74 -21.08
C GLU A 279 -7.43 -6.15 -20.49
N ALA A 280 -7.72 -6.33 -19.20
CA ALA A 280 -7.84 -7.65 -18.59
C ALA A 280 -8.90 -8.54 -19.30
N SER A 281 -10.02 -7.94 -19.70
CA SER A 281 -11.10 -8.63 -20.42
C SER A 281 -10.69 -9.05 -21.84
N VAL A 282 -9.96 -8.19 -22.54
CA VAL A 282 -9.41 -8.50 -23.87
C VAL A 282 -8.38 -9.62 -23.77
N ASN A 283 -7.53 -9.60 -22.74
CA ASN A 283 -6.49 -10.62 -22.52
C ASN A 283 -7.07 -12.04 -22.31
N ILE A 284 -8.29 -12.15 -21.76
CA ILE A 284 -8.98 -13.45 -21.63
C ILE A 284 -9.84 -13.81 -22.85
N GLY A 285 -9.87 -12.97 -23.89
CA GLY A 285 -10.69 -13.19 -25.09
C GLY A 285 -12.18 -13.06 -24.84
N SER A 286 -12.59 -12.15 -23.94
CA SER A 286 -13.98 -11.97 -23.53
C SER A 286 -14.91 -11.61 -24.69
N ARG A 287 -16.03 -12.34 -24.83
CA ARG A 287 -17.11 -11.98 -25.76
C ARG A 287 -18.15 -11.07 -25.11
N SER A 288 -18.18 -11.02 -23.79
CA SER A 288 -19.06 -10.13 -23.03
C SER A 288 -18.79 -8.66 -23.29
N LEU A 289 -17.63 -8.29 -23.84
CA LEU A 289 -17.34 -6.91 -24.24
C LEU A 289 -18.20 -6.42 -25.41
N ASP A 290 -18.58 -7.28 -26.35
CA ASP A 290 -19.34 -6.89 -27.54
C ASP A 290 -20.67 -6.22 -27.18
N VAL A 291 -21.36 -6.77 -26.17
CA VAL A 291 -22.64 -6.22 -25.68
C VAL A 291 -22.47 -4.97 -24.83
N GLN A 292 -21.24 -4.63 -24.41
CA GLN A 292 -20.94 -3.46 -23.60
C GLN A 292 -20.41 -2.26 -24.42
N LEU A 293 -20.13 -2.45 -25.72
CA LEU A 293 -19.59 -1.41 -26.60
C LEU A 293 -20.46 -0.16 -26.64
N ASP A 294 -21.77 -0.31 -26.85
CA ASP A 294 -22.70 0.83 -26.91
C ASP A 294 -22.74 1.62 -25.59
N PRO A 295 -22.92 0.99 -24.40
CA PRO A 295 -22.80 1.68 -23.12
C PRO A 295 -21.45 2.39 -22.89
N LEU A 296 -20.34 1.74 -23.26
CA LEU A 296 -18.99 2.29 -23.14
C LEU A 296 -18.84 3.55 -23.98
N LEU A 297 -19.16 3.47 -25.28
CA LEU A 297 -19.10 4.60 -26.20
C LEU A 297 -20.01 5.73 -25.75
N GLY A 298 -21.25 5.43 -25.38
CA GLY A 298 -22.23 6.41 -24.93
C GLY A 298 -21.78 7.18 -23.68
N THR A 299 -21.07 6.53 -22.76
CA THR A 299 -20.60 7.16 -21.52
C THR A 299 -19.27 7.90 -21.68
N LEU A 300 -18.33 7.33 -22.45
CA LEU A 300 -16.98 7.88 -22.60
C LEU A 300 -16.90 9.01 -23.62
N HIS A 301 -17.68 8.97 -24.70
CA HIS A 301 -17.62 9.98 -25.74
C HIS A 301 -17.91 11.42 -25.25
N PRO A 302 -18.86 11.67 -24.32
CA PRO A 302 -18.98 12.97 -23.66
C PRO A 302 -17.74 13.36 -22.86
N GLN A 303 -17.09 12.44 -22.15
CA GLN A 303 -15.93 12.73 -21.28
C GLN A 303 -14.73 13.24 -22.09
N VAL A 304 -14.51 12.67 -23.28
CA VAL A 304 -13.43 13.12 -24.20
C VAL A 304 -13.68 14.53 -24.73
N ARG A 305 -14.95 14.94 -24.90
CA ARG A 305 -15.32 16.30 -25.36
C ARG A 305 -15.12 17.39 -24.31
N TRP A 306 -14.98 17.03 -23.04
CA TRP A 306 -14.71 17.95 -21.93
C TRP A 306 -13.22 18.10 -21.60
N LEU A 307 -12.33 17.50 -22.38
CA LEU A 307 -10.96 18.00 -22.52
C LEU A 307 -11.04 19.12 -23.57
N PRO A 308 -11.08 20.42 -23.19
CA PRO A 308 -10.61 21.41 -24.14
C PRO A 308 -9.17 20.97 -24.46
N TRP A 309 -8.93 20.59 -25.70
CA TRP A 309 -7.63 20.17 -26.22
C TRP A 309 -6.52 21.11 -25.73
N LEU A 310 -5.30 20.56 -25.63
CA LEU A 310 -4.02 21.26 -25.87
C LEU A 310 -4.08 22.80 -25.96
#